data_AF-A0A9N9GEP1-F1
#
_entry.id   AF-A0A9N9GEP1-F1
#
_cell.length_a   1.000
_cell.length_b   1.000
_cell.length_c   1.000
_cell.angle_alpha   90.00
_cell.angle_beta   90.00
_cell.angle_gamma   90.00
#
_symmetry.space_group_name_H-M   'P 1'
#
loop_
_entity.id
_entity.type
_entity.pdbx_description
1 polymer ?
#
loop_
_entity_poly.entity_id
_entity_poly.type
_entity_poly.pdbx_seq_one_letter_code
_entity_poly.pdbx_strand_id
1 'polypeptide(L)'
;MQYIQSPVSTCCYGQACSMASLLLAAGEPGKRYSLPNSSIMVHQPSGGARGQATDIAIHAKEILRVRGRLNKIYQKHTKKHTLADIEKAVERDYFMTAEEALEFGLIDMIMEKRDVSVDEESSTHM
;
A
#
# COMPACT_ATOMS: atom_id res chain seq x y z
N MET A 1 7.97 5.19 -6.04
CA MET A 1 7.52 6.60 -5.98
C MET A 1 8.61 7.51 -5.40
N GLN A 2 9.44 7.02 -4.49
CA GLN A 2 10.37 7.81 -3.67
C GLN A 2 11.59 8.45 -4.39
N TYR A 3 11.79 8.19 -5.68
CA TYR A 3 12.98 8.69 -6.41
C TYR A 3 12.78 10.09 -6.99
N ILE A 4 11.55 10.42 -7.40
CA ILE A 4 11.25 11.69 -8.05
C ILE A 4 11.03 12.79 -7.00
N GLN A 5 11.20 14.05 -7.41
CA GLN A 5 10.98 15.21 -6.54
C GLN A 5 9.50 15.55 -6.34
N SER A 6 8.67 15.30 -7.35
CA SER A 6 7.25 15.66 -7.30
C SER A 6 6.51 14.79 -6.27
N PRO A 7 5.69 15.40 -5.39
CA PRO A 7 4.88 14.64 -4.45
C PRO A 7 3.84 13.82 -5.22
N VAL A 8 3.66 12.55 -4.85
CA VAL A 8 2.73 11.66 -5.55
C VAL A 8 1.52 11.37 -4.71
N SER A 9 0.36 11.79 -5.19
CA SER A 9 -0.93 11.40 -4.64
C SER A 9 -1.31 10.00 -5.11
N THR A 10 -1.84 9.18 -4.21
CA THR A 10 -2.35 7.84 -4.53
C THR A 10 -3.83 7.79 -4.19
N CYS A 11 -4.65 7.18 -5.04
CA CYS A 11 -6.07 7.01 -4.76
C CYS A 11 -6.52 5.60 -5.14
N CYS A 12 -7.15 4.91 -4.19
CA CYS A 12 -7.75 3.60 -4.42
C CYS A 12 -9.18 3.77 -4.94
N TYR A 13 -9.41 3.25 -6.16
CA TYR A 13 -10.72 3.15 -6.79
C TYR A 13 -11.09 1.67 -6.90
N GLY A 14 -11.97 1.20 -6.02
CA GLY A 14 -12.45 -0.19 -6.02
C GLY A 14 -11.56 -1.14 -5.24
N GLN A 15 -10.31 -1.39 -5.66
CA GLN A 15 -9.41 -2.25 -4.88
C GLN A 15 -7.92 -1.92 -4.99
N ALA A 16 -7.20 -2.11 -3.89
CA ALA A 16 -5.75 -2.11 -3.82
C ALA A 16 -5.28 -3.33 -3.03
N CYS A 17 -4.95 -4.41 -3.73
CA CYS A 17 -4.58 -5.69 -3.14
C CYS A 17 -3.10 -6.02 -3.38
N SER A 18 -2.43 -6.62 -2.39
CA SER A 18 -1.03 -7.07 -2.48
C SER A 18 -0.07 -5.92 -2.86
N MET A 19 0.66 -6.00 -3.98
CA MET A 19 1.55 -4.91 -4.39
C MET A 19 0.83 -3.57 -4.62
N ALA A 20 -0.47 -3.59 -4.95
CA ALA A 20 -1.23 -2.35 -5.11
C ALA A 20 -1.45 -1.62 -3.78
N SER A 21 -1.67 -2.33 -2.65
CA SER A 21 -1.78 -1.68 -1.33
C SER A 21 -0.43 -1.11 -0.87
N LEU A 22 0.68 -1.77 -1.20
CA LEU A 22 2.01 -1.22 -0.96
C LEU A 22 2.25 0.07 -1.75
N LEU A 23 1.86 0.11 -3.02
CA LEU A 23 1.97 1.32 -3.85
C LEU A 23 1.03 2.43 -3.35
N LEU A 24 -0.19 2.08 -2.94
CA LEU A 24 -1.14 3.01 -2.32
C LEU A 24 -0.51 3.68 -1.08
N ALA A 25 0.04 2.88 -0.17
CA ALA A 25 0.68 3.37 1.05
C ALA A 25 1.96 4.18 0.78
N ALA A 26 2.63 3.93 -0.35
CA ALA A 26 3.88 4.59 -0.74
C ALA A 26 3.71 6.00 -1.34
N GLY A 27 2.47 6.51 -1.42
CA GLY A 27 2.19 7.91 -1.75
C GLY A 27 2.74 8.89 -0.71
N GLU A 28 2.71 10.18 -1.05
CA GLU A 28 3.11 11.26 -0.13
C GLU A 28 2.17 11.27 1.10
N PRO A 29 2.68 11.33 2.34
CA PRO A 29 1.83 11.44 3.53
C PRO A 29 0.86 12.62 3.46
N GLY A 30 -0.40 12.38 3.80
CA GLY A 30 -1.49 13.33 3.66
C GLY A 30 -2.12 13.37 2.26
N LYS A 31 -1.59 12.59 1.29
CA LYS A 31 -2.08 12.53 -0.10
C LYS A 31 -2.41 11.10 -0.55
N ARG A 32 -2.74 10.22 0.40
CA ARG A 32 -3.14 8.83 0.14
C ARG A 32 -4.63 8.69 0.38
N TYR A 33 -5.39 8.34 -0.65
CA TYR A 33 -6.84 8.41 -0.66
C TYR A 33 -7.47 7.05 -0.97
N SER A 34 -8.71 6.86 -0.55
CA SER A 34 -9.55 5.75 -1.00
C SER A 34 -10.99 6.21 -1.19
N LEU A 35 -11.73 5.59 -2.10
CA LEU A 35 -13.19 5.71 -2.11
C LEU A 35 -13.83 4.85 -1.00
N PRO A 36 -15.02 5.20 -0.49
CA PRO A 36 -15.64 4.55 0.67
C PRO A 36 -15.86 3.04 0.47
N ASN A 37 -16.26 2.64 -0.74
CA ASN A 37 -16.56 1.23 -1.05
C ASN A 37 -15.34 0.45 -1.57
N SER A 38 -14.12 0.99 -1.42
CA SER A 38 -12.93 0.27 -1.87
C SER A 38 -12.48 -0.76 -0.85
N SER A 39 -11.84 -1.82 -1.33
CA SER A 39 -11.20 -2.83 -0.49
C SER A 39 -9.69 -2.78 -0.61
N ILE A 40 -8.99 -2.82 0.51
CA ILE A 40 -7.54 -2.86 0.57
C ILE A 40 -7.15 -4.21 1.16
N MET A 41 -6.20 -4.91 0.55
CA MET A 41 -5.71 -6.19 1.07
C MET A 41 -4.19 -6.21 1.14
N VAL A 42 -3.67 -6.71 2.25
CA VAL A 42 -2.24 -6.98 2.43
C VAL A 42 -2.02 -8.47 2.68
N HIS A 43 -0.92 -8.99 2.17
CA HIS A 43 -0.46 -10.35 2.44
C HIS A 43 1.04 -10.49 2.17
N GLN A 44 1.61 -11.61 2.59
CA GLN A 44 3.01 -11.95 2.33
C GLN A 44 3.21 -12.30 0.85
N PRO A 45 4.42 -12.11 0.30
CA PRO A 45 4.70 -12.52 -1.07
C PRO A 45 4.52 -14.03 -1.22
N SER A 46 3.92 -14.43 -2.34
CA SER A 46 3.75 -15.83 -2.72
C SER A 46 4.79 -16.23 -3.76
N GLY A 47 5.18 -17.50 -3.75
CA GLY A 47 6.11 -18.06 -4.71
C GLY A 47 6.24 -19.57 -4.56
N GLY A 48 6.97 -20.19 -5.47
CA GLY A 48 7.25 -21.61 -5.46
C GLY A 48 8.61 -21.89 -6.07
N ALA A 49 9.25 -22.98 -5.66
CA ALA A 49 10.52 -23.43 -6.18
C ALA A 49 10.48 -24.93 -6.48
N ARG A 50 11.19 -25.36 -7.52
CA ARG A 50 11.38 -26.76 -7.92
C ARG A 50 12.79 -26.89 -8.49
N GLY A 51 13.38 -28.08 -8.42
CA GLY A 51 14.72 -28.34 -8.95
C GLY A 51 15.64 -28.99 -7.91
N GLN A 52 16.94 -28.75 -8.04
CA GLN A 52 17.92 -29.28 -7.09
C GLN A 52 17.71 -28.67 -5.71
N ALA A 53 18.14 -29.38 -4.67
CA ALA A 53 18.04 -28.90 -3.29
C ALA A 53 18.68 -27.50 -3.11
N THR A 54 19.80 -27.25 -3.79
CA THR A 54 20.48 -25.94 -3.79
C THR A 54 19.59 -24.83 -4.36
N ASP A 55 18.93 -25.07 -5.49
CA ASP A 55 18.06 -24.08 -6.12
C ASP A 55 16.84 -23.77 -5.24
N ILE A 56 16.23 -24.81 -4.67
CA ILE A 56 15.11 -24.67 -3.73
C ILE A 56 15.54 -23.80 -2.54
N ALA A 57 16.73 -24.05 -1.98
CA ALA A 57 17.26 -23.27 -0.86
C ALA A 57 17.52 -21.80 -1.24
N ILE A 58 18.06 -21.53 -2.43
CA ILE A 58 18.29 -20.17 -2.95
C ILE A 58 16.97 -19.41 -3.05
N HIS A 59 15.95 -20.01 -3.67
CA HIS A 59 14.64 -19.37 -3.83
C HIS A 59 13.90 -19.18 -2.50
N ALA A 60 13.99 -20.15 -1.58
CA ALA A 60 13.42 -20.01 -0.23
C ALA A 60 14.10 -18.87 0.56
N LYS A 61 15.42 -18.73 0.45
CA LYS A 61 16.15 -17.61 1.07
C LYS A 61 15.74 -16.27 0.46
N GLU A 62 15.53 -16.22 -0.85
CA GLU A 62 15.16 -15.00 -1.54
C GLU A 62 13.74 -14.53 -1.20
N ILE A 63 12.76 -15.44 -1.16
CA ILE A 63 11.38 -15.05 -0.81
C ILE A 63 11.29 -14.54 0.64
N LEU A 64 12.07 -15.12 1.57
CA LEU A 64 12.18 -14.62 2.94
C LEU A 64 12.83 -13.23 3.00
N ARG A 65 13.87 -12.98 2.18
CA ARG A 65 14.49 -11.65 2.05
C ARG A 65 13.50 -10.62 1.51
N VAL A 66 12.74 -10.97 0.47
CA VAL A 66 11.71 -10.11 -0.12
C VAL A 66 10.62 -9.82 0.91
N ARG A 67 10.07 -10.84 1.58
CA ARG A 67 9.08 -10.68 2.65
C ARG A 67 9.55 -9.68 3.71
N GLY A 68 10.74 -9.86 4.25
CA GLY A 68 11.30 -8.95 5.26
C GLY A 68 11.47 -7.51 4.73
N ARG A 69 11.81 -7.34 3.45
CA ARG A 69 11.92 -6.02 2.83
C ARG A 69 10.56 -5.36 2.63
N LEU A 70 9.54 -6.09 2.18
CA LEU A 70 8.19 -5.56 2.00
C LEU A 70 7.58 -5.13 3.35
N ASN A 71 7.76 -5.93 4.40
CA ASN A 71 7.26 -5.59 5.74
C ASN A 71 7.87 -4.29 6.27
N LYS A 72 9.18 -4.08 6.07
CA LYS A 72 9.84 -2.81 6.41
C LYS A 72 9.31 -1.63 5.60
N ILE A 73 8.94 -1.84 4.33
CA ILE A 73 8.34 -0.79 3.49
C ILE A 73 6.96 -0.43 4.02
N TYR A 74 6.10 -1.41 4.31
CA TYR A 74 4.81 -1.16 4.95
C TYR A 74 4.97 -0.39 6.27
N GLN A 75 5.85 -0.87 7.16
CA GLN A 75 6.14 -0.21 8.44
C GLN A 75 6.55 1.26 8.25
N LYS A 76 7.46 1.53 7.31
CA LYS A 76 7.91 2.90 6.99
C LYS A 76 6.74 3.80 6.59
N HIS A 77 5.80 3.29 5.81
CA HIS A 77 4.72 4.09 5.23
C HIS A 77 3.48 4.20 6.14
N THR A 78 3.20 3.21 6.99
CA THR A 78 2.06 3.27 7.92
C THR A 78 2.39 4.05 9.19
N LYS A 79 3.66 4.06 9.65
CA LYS A 79 4.20 4.79 10.82
C LYS A 79 3.53 4.54 12.18
N LYS A 80 2.39 3.84 12.22
CA LYS A 80 1.60 3.52 13.43
C LYS A 80 1.96 2.18 14.07
N HIS A 81 2.66 1.31 13.34
CA HIS A 81 2.82 -0.10 13.68
C HIS A 81 4.27 -0.49 13.89
N THR A 82 4.52 -1.41 14.83
CA THR A 82 5.82 -2.08 14.93
C THR A 82 6.01 -3.03 13.76
N LEU A 83 7.26 -3.48 13.52
CA LEU A 83 7.52 -4.48 12.47
C LEU A 83 6.76 -5.79 12.75
N ALA A 84 6.64 -6.17 14.02
CA ALA A 84 5.91 -7.36 14.45
C ALA A 84 4.40 -7.27 14.15
N ASP A 85 3.81 -6.08 14.35
CA ASP A 85 2.39 -5.84 14.01
C ASP A 85 2.17 -6.00 12.50
N ILE A 86 3.07 -5.43 11.68
CA ILE A 86 3.02 -5.58 10.21
C ILE A 86 3.19 -7.05 9.81
N GLU A 87 4.18 -7.75 10.37
CA GLU A 87 4.41 -9.17 10.11
C GLU A 87 3.17 -10.02 10.40
N LYS A 88 2.48 -9.75 11.51
CA LYS A 88 1.24 -10.42 11.87
C LYS A 88 0.11 -10.10 10.89
N ALA A 89 -0.04 -8.83 10.52
CA ALA A 89 -1.08 -8.37 9.60
C ALA A 89 -0.93 -8.95 8.19
N VAL A 90 0.30 -9.13 7.70
CA VAL A 90 0.55 -9.65 6.34
C VAL A 90 0.71 -11.17 6.27
N GLU A 91 0.75 -11.90 7.38
CA GLU A 91 1.02 -13.35 7.37
C GLU A 91 -0.04 -14.15 6.59
N ARG A 92 -1.28 -13.66 6.55
CA ARG A 92 -2.37 -14.19 5.73
C ARG A 92 -3.03 -13.05 4.98
N ASP A 93 -3.95 -13.40 4.08
CA ASP A 93 -4.77 -12.41 3.41
C ASP A 93 -5.56 -11.64 4.46
N TYR A 94 -5.27 -10.34 4.59
CA TYR A 94 -5.96 -9.44 5.48
C TYR A 94 -6.64 -8.35 4.67
N PHE A 95 -7.96 -8.47 4.56
CA PHE A 95 -8.83 -7.53 3.86
C PHE A 95 -9.29 -6.44 4.83
N MET A 96 -9.34 -5.21 4.32
CA MET A 96 -9.72 -4.01 5.04
C MET A 96 -10.75 -3.22 4.22
N THR A 97 -11.73 -2.63 4.90
CA THR A 97 -12.53 -1.52 4.37
C THR A 97 -11.67 -0.26 4.22
N ALA A 98 -12.24 0.80 3.64
CA ALA A 98 -11.58 2.09 3.57
C ALA A 98 -11.29 2.67 4.97
N GLU A 99 -12.20 2.50 5.92
CA GLU A 99 -12.07 2.95 7.32
C GLU A 99 -10.97 2.18 8.04
N GLU A 100 -10.93 0.85 7.91
CA GLU A 100 -9.89 0.02 8.50
C GLU A 100 -8.51 0.35 7.90
N ALA A 101 -8.44 0.60 6.59
CA ALA A 101 -7.21 1.01 5.94
C ALA A 101 -6.71 2.41 6.39
N LEU A 102 -7.64 3.32 6.69
CA LEU A 102 -7.34 4.63 7.28
C LEU A 102 -6.80 4.49 8.71
N GLU A 103 -7.44 3.65 9.51
CA GLU A 103 -7.00 3.35 10.88
C GLU A 103 -5.60 2.71 10.87
N PHE A 104 -5.38 1.71 10.02
CA PHE A 104 -4.08 1.04 9.82
C PHE A 104 -3.01 1.98 9.24
N GLY A 105 -3.41 3.08 8.61
CA GLY A 105 -2.49 4.08 8.06
C GLY A 105 -1.95 3.75 6.66
N LEU A 106 -2.66 2.91 5.90
CA LEU A 106 -2.39 2.67 4.47
C LEU A 106 -2.87 3.86 3.62
N ILE A 107 -3.88 4.58 4.09
CA ILE A 107 -4.39 5.82 3.51
C ILE A 107 -4.48 6.92 4.57
N ASP A 108 -4.72 8.15 4.13
CA ASP A 108 -4.87 9.35 4.97
C ASP A 108 -6.30 9.91 4.94
N MET A 109 -7.08 9.63 3.89
CA MET A 109 -8.43 10.19 3.73
C MET A 109 -9.33 9.30 2.87
N ILE A 110 -10.63 9.29 3.20
CA ILE A 110 -11.68 8.67 2.40
C ILE A 110 -12.40 9.77 1.62
N MET A 111 -12.49 9.65 0.29
CA MET A 111 -13.10 10.65 -0.58
C MET A 111 -14.51 10.24 -0.99
N GLU A 112 -15.53 10.96 -0.53
CA GLU A 112 -16.93 10.66 -0.88
C GLU A 112 -17.41 11.36 -2.15
N LYS A 113 -17.35 12.69 -2.17
CA LYS A 113 -17.75 13.53 -3.29
C LYS A 113 -16.67 14.54 -3.59
N ARG A 114 -16.53 14.86 -4.87
CA ARG A 114 -15.65 15.92 -5.34
C ARG A 114 -16.38 17.25 -5.15
N ASP A 115 -15.83 18.15 -4.36
CA ASP A 115 -16.30 19.54 -4.32
C ASP A 115 -15.95 20.19 -5.67
N VAL A 116 -17.00 20.53 -6.42
CA VAL A 116 -16.89 21.08 -7.78
C VAL A 116 -16.63 22.60 -7.76
N SER A 117 -16.61 23.23 -6.58
CA SER A 117 -16.54 24.68 -6.41
C SER A 117 -15.15 25.30 -6.59
N VAL A 118 -14.09 24.50 -6.78
CA VAL A 118 -12.70 24.99 -6.80
C VAL A 118 -12.12 25.09 -8.23
N ASP A 119 -12.78 24.51 -9.23
CA ASP A 119 -12.24 24.44 -10.59
C ASP A 119 -12.53 25.70 -11.45
N GLU A 120 -13.45 26.60 -11.05
CA GLU A 120 -13.81 27.79 -11.86
C GLU A 120 -12.81 28.97 -11.78
N GLU A 121 -12.01 29.10 -10.72
CA GLU A 121 -11.06 30.23 -10.60
C GLU A 121 -9.74 30.01 -11.34
N SER A 122 -9.44 28.77 -11.77
CA SER A 122 -8.17 28.44 -12.44
C SER A 122 -8.19 28.62 -13.97
N SER A 123 -9.37 28.82 -14.56
CA SER A 123 -9.54 28.95 -16.03
C SER A 123 -9.47 30.38 -16.57
N THR A 124 -9.27 31.40 -15.72
CA THR A 124 -9.35 32.82 -16.14
C THR A 124 -8.00 33.46 -16.49
N HIS A 125 -6.92 32.67 -16.59
CA HIS A 125 -5.61 33.14 -17.03
C HIS A 125 -5.07 32.30 -18.19
N MET A 126 -5.61 32.54 -19.39
CA MET A 126 -4.91 32.39 -20.67
C MET A 126 -5.11 33.65 -21.50
#